data_AF-C8CB57-F1
#
_entry.id   AF-C8CB57-F1
#
_cell.length_a   1.000
_cell.length_b   1.000
_cell.length_c   1.000
_cell.angle_alpha   90.00
_cell.angle_beta   90.00
_cell.angle_gamma   90.00
#
_symmetry.space_group_name_H-M   'P 1'
#
loop_
_entity.id
_entity.type
_entity.pdbx_description
1 polymer ?
#
loop_
_entity_poly.entity_id
_entity_poly.type
_entity_poly.pdbx_seq_one_letter_code
_entity_poly.pdbx_strand_id
1 'polypeptide(L)'
;AWHQVVMRDTSFTPSHIIEFYGAFPLFIVLGFGTYMYATTRLPLYAKGVSIPLVIAVVGPMMVLPNVGYNEWGHAFWFMEEYFTAPLHYGFVVFGWSILGLGGILVQVMSRVSVLMSEVFVPKRY
;
A
#
# COMPACT_ATOMS: atom_id res chain seq x y z
N ALA A 1 -15.88 -12.69 5.76
CA ALA A 1 -16.53 -13.95 5.33
C ALA A 1 -16.07 -15.14 6.19
N TRP A 2 -14.77 -15.46 6.23
CA TRP A 2 -14.26 -16.63 6.97
C TRP A 2 -14.57 -16.60 8.47
N HIS A 3 -14.43 -15.44 9.12
CA HIS A 3 -14.74 -15.26 10.55
C HIS A 3 -16.21 -15.52 10.93
N GLN A 4 -17.13 -15.61 9.97
CA GLN A 4 -18.55 -15.86 10.23
C GLN A 4 -18.93 -17.34 10.07
N VAL A 5 -18.01 -18.18 9.59
CA VAL A 5 -18.31 -19.58 9.24
C VAL A 5 -17.48 -20.59 10.01
N VAL A 6 -16.52 -20.14 10.82
CA VAL A 6 -15.70 -21.02 11.68
C VAL A 6 -15.49 -20.42 13.06
N MET A 7 -15.49 -21.30 14.07
CA MET A 7 -14.77 -21.06 15.32
C MET A 7 -13.30 -21.42 15.10
N ARG A 8 -12.39 -20.61 15.63
CA ARG A 8 -10.97 -20.71 15.29
C ARG A 8 -10.21 -21.52 16.33
N ASP A 9 -9.60 -22.60 15.90
CA ASP A 9 -8.70 -23.39 16.74
C ASP A 9 -7.36 -22.68 17.00
N THR A 10 -6.97 -21.77 16.09
CA THR A 10 -5.70 -21.02 16.14
C THR A 10 -5.77 -19.73 15.31
N SER A 11 -4.73 -18.90 15.44
CA SER A 11 -4.53 -17.73 14.59
C SER A 11 -4.22 -18.09 13.13
N PHE A 12 -3.70 -19.29 12.86
CA PHE A 12 -3.39 -19.80 11.52
C PHE A 12 -4.62 -20.44 10.84
N THR A 13 -5.63 -19.64 10.54
CA THR A 13 -6.75 -20.09 9.69
C THR A 13 -6.31 -20.17 8.22
N PRO A 14 -7.00 -20.95 7.37
CA PRO A 14 -6.74 -20.92 5.93
C PRO A 14 -6.77 -19.50 5.33
N SER A 15 -7.68 -18.64 5.78
CA SER A 15 -7.73 -17.23 5.35
C SER A 15 -6.49 -16.45 5.80
N HIS A 16 -6.04 -16.59 7.05
CA HIS A 16 -4.89 -15.87 7.58
C HIS A 16 -3.56 -16.31 6.97
N ILE A 17 -3.43 -17.59 6.62
CA ILE A 17 -2.25 -18.07 5.89
C ILE A 17 -2.13 -17.33 4.56
N ILE A 18 -3.22 -17.26 3.79
CA ILE A 18 -3.23 -16.59 2.48
C ILE A 18 -3.06 -15.08 2.64
N GLU A 19 -3.74 -14.46 3.61
CA GLU A 19 -3.72 -13.01 3.79
C GLU A 19 -2.37 -12.52 4.36
N PHE A 20 -2.01 -12.95 5.57
CA PHE A 20 -0.83 -12.45 6.29
C PHE A 20 0.50 -13.00 5.80
N TYR A 21 0.50 -14.23 5.27
CA TYR A 21 1.74 -14.89 4.86
C TYR A 21 1.85 -15.04 3.33
N GLY A 22 0.81 -14.68 2.59
CA GLY A 22 0.82 -14.64 1.12
C GLY A 22 0.65 -13.23 0.56
N ALA A 23 -0.54 -12.66 0.71
CA ALA A 23 -0.93 -11.40 0.07
C ALA A 23 -0.16 -10.19 0.60
N PHE A 24 -0.02 -10.05 1.92
CA PHE A 24 0.74 -8.94 2.51
C PHE A 24 2.23 -8.98 2.10
N PRO A 25 2.97 -10.10 2.24
CA PRO A 25 4.34 -10.20 1.77
C PRO A 25 4.48 -9.93 0.27
N LEU A 26 3.58 -10.46 -0.55
CA LEU A 26 3.58 -10.20 -1.99
C LEU A 26 3.42 -8.71 -2.29
N PHE A 27 2.46 -8.05 -1.65
CA PHE A 27 2.26 -6.61 -1.79
C PHE A 27 3.51 -5.82 -1.40
N ILE A 28 4.16 -6.17 -0.28
CA ILE A 28 5.39 -5.53 0.20
C ILE A 28 6.51 -5.66 -0.84
N VAL A 29 6.74 -6.86 -1.36
CA VAL A 29 7.79 -7.13 -2.35
C VAL A 29 7.51 -6.37 -3.64
N LEU A 30 6.28 -6.38 -4.13
CA LEU A 30 5.89 -5.64 -5.34
C LEU A 30 5.98 -4.13 -5.15
N GLY A 31 5.59 -3.62 -3.98
CA GLY A 31 5.69 -2.20 -3.64
C GLY A 31 7.14 -1.71 -3.63
N PHE A 32 8.02 -2.37 -2.89
CA PHE A 32 9.45 -2.03 -2.90
C PHE A 32 10.10 -2.27 -4.26
N GLY A 33 9.74 -3.34 -4.96
CA GLY A 33 10.20 -3.59 -6.33
C GLY A 33 9.84 -2.45 -7.28
N THR A 34 8.62 -1.92 -7.18
CA THR A 34 8.16 -0.76 -7.95
C THR A 34 8.94 0.51 -7.59
N TYR A 35 9.17 0.76 -6.30
CA TYR A 35 9.95 1.91 -5.84
C TYR A 35 11.40 1.86 -6.36
N MET A 36 12.05 0.71 -6.23
CA MET A 36 13.42 0.48 -6.70
C MET A 36 13.49 0.61 -8.22
N TYR A 37 12.54 0.03 -8.95
CA TYR A 37 12.49 0.17 -10.41
C TYR A 37 12.35 1.64 -10.82
N ALA A 38 11.40 2.37 -10.24
CA ALA A 38 11.16 3.77 -10.57
C ALA A 38 12.41 4.63 -10.30
N THR A 39 12.99 4.53 -9.11
CA THR A 39 14.15 5.35 -8.71
C THR A 39 15.44 5.02 -9.48
N THR A 40 15.61 3.76 -9.93
CA THR A 40 16.84 3.32 -10.63
C THR A 40 16.74 3.27 -12.16
N ARG A 41 15.53 3.34 -12.74
CA ARG A 41 15.31 3.21 -14.19
C ARG A 41 14.58 4.38 -14.82
N LEU A 42 13.83 5.17 -14.05
CA LEU A 42 13.09 6.30 -14.59
C LEU A 42 13.74 7.63 -14.17
N PRO A 43 14.23 8.44 -15.12
CA PRO A 43 14.85 9.73 -14.81
C PRO A 43 13.94 10.68 -14.01
N LEU A 44 12.62 10.55 -14.18
CA LEU A 44 11.60 11.29 -13.44
C LEU A 44 11.72 11.10 -11.92
N TYR A 45 12.05 9.89 -11.47
CA TYR A 45 12.10 9.51 -10.06
C TYR A 45 13.53 9.38 -9.52
N ALA A 46 14.56 9.53 -10.36
CA ALA A 46 15.96 9.34 -9.98
C ALA A 46 16.58 10.54 -9.24
N LYS A 47 16.10 11.76 -9.50
CA LYS A 47 16.69 13.02 -8.96
C LYS A 47 16.02 13.54 -7.69
N GLY A 48 15.15 12.75 -7.07
CA GLY A 48 14.47 13.13 -5.84
C GLY A 48 13.46 12.09 -5.37
N VAL A 49 12.87 12.32 -4.21
CA VAL A 49 11.87 11.42 -3.62
C VAL A 49 10.48 11.86 -4.07
N SER A 50 9.78 11.00 -4.81
CA SER A 50 8.37 11.22 -5.09
C SER A 50 7.53 10.87 -3.87
N ILE A 51 6.99 11.90 -3.21
CA ILE A 51 6.05 11.77 -2.09
C ILE A 51 4.87 10.84 -2.43
N PRO A 52 4.15 10.99 -3.56
CA PRO A 52 3.03 10.11 -3.86
C PRO A 52 3.46 8.65 -4.09
N LEU A 53 4.66 8.41 -4.65
CA LEU A 53 5.21 7.06 -4.80
C LEU A 53 5.54 6.42 -3.44
N VAL A 54 6.14 7.18 -2.53
CA VAL A 54 6.44 6.68 -1.17
C VAL A 54 5.16 6.38 -0.40
N ILE A 55 4.16 7.27 -0.48
CA ILE A 55 2.86 7.07 0.16
C ILE A 55 2.18 5.81 -0.37
N ALA A 56 2.19 5.56 -1.68
CA ALA A 56 1.56 4.37 -2.27
C ALA A 56 2.24 3.05 -1.87
N VAL A 57 3.55 3.07 -1.62
CA VAL A 57 4.32 1.86 -1.25
C VAL A 57 4.29 1.60 0.25
N VAL A 58 4.54 2.64 1.06
CA VAL A 58 4.69 2.51 2.52
C VAL A 58 3.37 2.70 3.25
N GLY A 59 2.47 3.54 2.74
CA GLY A 59 1.20 3.83 3.39
C GLY A 59 0.35 2.59 3.65
N PRO A 60 0.26 1.62 2.72
CA PRO A 60 -0.46 0.38 2.97
C PRO A 60 0.16 -0.50 4.07
N MET A 61 1.46 -0.37 4.36
CA MET A 61 2.13 -1.10 5.46
C MET A 61 1.69 -0.61 6.84
N MET A 62 1.15 0.61 6.93
CA MET A 62 0.62 1.14 8.18
C MET A 62 -0.63 0.42 8.65
N VAL A 63 -1.20 -0.49 7.84
CA VAL A 63 -2.30 -1.38 8.25
C VAL A 63 -1.81 -2.61 9.02
N LEU A 64 -0.51 -2.96 8.93
CA LEU A 64 0.04 -4.17 9.54
C LEU A 64 -0.11 -4.20 11.07
N PRO A 65 0.18 -3.09 11.80
CA PRO A 65 -0.13 -3.03 13.22
C PRO A 65 -1.63 -3.26 13.46
N ASN A 66 -2.50 -2.65 12.65
CA ASN A 66 -3.94 -2.73 12.86
C ASN A 66 -4.48 -4.15 12.68
N VAL A 67 -4.09 -4.85 11.61
CA VAL A 67 -4.53 -6.24 11.44
C VAL A 67 -3.92 -7.17 12.48
N GLY A 68 -2.65 -6.97 12.87
CA GLY A 68 -2.00 -7.77 13.90
C GLY A 68 -2.61 -7.59 15.29
N TYR A 69 -2.86 -6.33 15.69
CA TYR A 69 -3.52 -6.01 16.95
C TYR A 69 -5.00 -6.40 16.94
N ASN A 70 -5.69 -6.36 15.79
CA ASN A 70 -7.09 -6.79 15.69
C ASN A 70 -7.23 -8.29 15.99
N GLU A 71 -6.35 -9.10 15.40
CA GLU A 71 -6.31 -10.53 15.64
C GLU A 71 -5.91 -10.89 17.07
N TRP A 72 -5.01 -10.10 17.67
CA TRP A 72 -4.62 -10.25 19.06
C TRP A 72 -5.75 -9.83 20.01
N GLY A 73 -6.45 -8.74 19.72
CA GLY A 73 -7.57 -8.23 20.51
C GLY A 73 -8.72 -9.25 20.63
N HIS A 74 -9.01 -10.01 19.57
CA HIS A 74 -10.01 -11.08 19.62
C HIS A 74 -9.66 -12.23 20.58
N ALA A 75 -8.43 -12.30 21.08
CA ALA A 75 -7.98 -13.29 22.06
C ALA A 75 -8.04 -12.78 23.53
N PHE A 76 -8.33 -11.49 23.79
CA PHE A 76 -8.33 -10.91 25.14
C PHE A 76 -9.67 -10.24 25.51
N TRP A 77 -10.05 -10.35 26.79
CA TRP A 77 -11.40 -10.05 27.32
C TRP A 77 -11.72 -8.55 27.55
N PHE A 78 -10.77 -7.62 27.30
CA PHE A 78 -10.95 -6.18 27.57
C PHE A 78 -10.82 -5.37 26.27
N MET A 79 -11.89 -5.30 25.46
CA MET A 79 -11.81 -4.86 24.05
C MET A 79 -12.45 -3.51 23.73
N GLU A 80 -13.31 -2.93 24.56
CA GLU A 80 -14.23 -1.91 24.03
C GLU A 80 -13.72 -0.47 24.01
N GLU A 81 -12.85 -0.02 24.92
CA GLU A 81 -12.49 1.41 25.02
C GLU A 81 -11.02 1.74 24.70
N TYR A 82 -10.11 0.78 24.85
CA TYR A 82 -8.67 0.98 24.58
C TYR A 82 -8.21 0.40 23.22
N PHE A 83 -8.93 -0.58 22.69
CA PHE A 83 -8.53 -1.33 21.49
C PHE A 83 -9.22 -0.87 20.22
N THR A 84 -10.52 -0.58 20.26
CA THR A 84 -11.33 -0.18 19.10
C THR A 84 -10.84 1.13 18.47
N ALA A 85 -10.73 2.23 19.22
CA ALA A 85 -10.41 3.54 18.63
C ALA A 85 -9.03 3.58 17.92
N PRO A 86 -7.92 3.11 18.52
CA PRO A 86 -6.62 3.09 17.84
C PRO A 86 -6.55 2.14 16.63
N LEU A 87 -7.28 1.01 16.69
CA LEU A 87 -7.32 0.01 15.62
C LEU A 87 -8.00 0.50 14.34
N HIS A 88 -8.77 1.58 14.36
CA HIS A 88 -9.42 2.09 13.14
C HIS A 88 -8.57 3.10 12.38
N TYR A 89 -7.68 3.84 13.06
CA TYR A 89 -6.89 4.90 12.42
C TYR A 89 -5.88 4.40 11.37
N GLY A 90 -5.36 3.18 11.48
CA GLY A 90 -4.48 2.61 10.45
C GLY A 90 -5.23 2.25 9.17
N PHE A 91 -6.51 1.86 9.25
CA PHE A 91 -7.36 1.71 8.06
C PHE A 91 -7.65 3.05 7.39
N VAL A 92 -7.76 4.13 8.19
CA VAL A 92 -7.89 5.49 7.66
C VAL A 92 -6.62 5.88 6.90
N VAL A 93 -5.43 5.68 7.48
CA VAL A 93 -4.14 5.95 6.81
C VAL A 93 -3.97 5.10 5.56
N PHE A 94 -4.37 3.81 5.61
CA PHE A 94 -4.41 2.94 4.44
C PHE A 94 -5.30 3.51 3.33
N GLY A 95 -6.52 3.93 3.67
CA GLY A 95 -7.44 4.57 2.71
C GLY A 95 -6.86 5.83 2.09
N TRP A 96 -6.24 6.70 2.89
CA TRP A 96 -5.57 7.91 2.37
C TRP A 96 -4.36 7.58 1.49
N SER A 97 -3.64 6.50 1.77
CA SER A 97 -2.47 6.11 1.00
C SER A 97 -2.78 5.76 -0.46
N ILE A 98 -4.00 5.29 -0.73
CA ILE A 98 -4.49 5.01 -2.09
C ILE A 98 -4.53 6.30 -2.93
N LEU A 99 -4.74 7.47 -2.32
CA LEU A 99 -4.69 8.74 -3.05
C LEU A 99 -3.29 9.03 -3.61
N GLY A 100 -2.24 8.42 -3.06
CA GLY A 100 -0.89 8.44 -3.61
C GLY A 100 -0.85 7.94 -5.06
N LEU A 101 -1.70 6.98 -5.43
CA LEU A 101 -1.82 6.49 -6.81
C LEU A 101 -2.26 7.58 -7.78
N GLY A 102 -3.14 8.49 -7.35
CA GLY A 102 -3.55 9.65 -8.16
C GLY A 102 -2.37 10.59 -8.43
N GLY A 103 -1.53 10.83 -7.43
CA GLY A 103 -0.30 11.62 -7.59
C GLY A 103 0.70 10.98 -8.54
N ILE A 104 0.89 9.66 -8.45
CA ILE A 104 1.74 8.90 -9.39
C ILE A 104 1.18 9.01 -10.81
N LEU A 105 -0.13 8.86 -10.99
CA LEU A 105 -0.77 8.97 -12.30
C LEU A 105 -0.50 10.34 -12.94
N VAL A 106 -0.67 11.43 -12.18
CA VAL A 106 -0.37 12.79 -12.69
C VAL A 106 1.09 12.94 -13.09
N GLN A 107 2.03 12.43 -12.27
CA GLN A 107 3.47 12.47 -12.58
C GLN A 107 3.81 11.71 -13.87
N VAL A 108 3.29 10.49 -14.02
CA VAL A 108 3.51 9.66 -15.20
C VAL A 108 2.87 10.29 -16.44
N MET A 109 1.61 10.71 -16.37
CA MET A 109 0.90 11.31 -17.51
C MET A 109 1.55 12.62 -17.96
N SER A 110 2.02 13.45 -17.03
CA SER A 110 2.76 14.67 -17.37
C SER A 110 4.06 14.34 -18.12
N ARG A 111 4.80 13.32 -17.67
CA ARG A 111 6.03 12.90 -18.36
C ARG A 111 5.75 12.29 -19.72
N VAL A 112 4.70 11.48 -19.85
CA VAL A 112 4.26 10.91 -21.13
C VAL A 112 3.87 12.03 -22.10
N SER A 113 3.11 13.04 -21.65
CA SER A 113 2.73 14.17 -22.50
C SER A 113 3.94 14.91 -23.09
N VAL A 114 4.97 15.18 -22.28
CA VAL A 114 6.22 15.79 -22.75
C VAL A 114 6.92 14.90 -23.80
N LEU A 115 7.07 13.61 -23.50
CA LEU A 115 7.71 12.65 -24.42
C LEU A 115 6.95 12.53 -25.74
N MET A 116 5.62 12.53 -25.70
CA MET A 116 4.79 12.50 -26.91
C MET A 116 5.03 13.76 -27.76
N SER A 117 5.16 14.94 -27.15
CA SER A 117 5.47 16.15 -27.89
C SER A 117 6.84 16.10 -28.57
N GLU A 118 7.86 15.52 -27.92
CA GLU A 118 9.21 15.39 -28.48
C GLU A 118 9.27 14.40 -29.66
N VAL A 119 8.42 13.38 -29.64
CA VAL A 119 8.37 12.35 -30.70
C VAL A 119 7.53 12.80 -31.90
N PHE A 120 6.38 13.43 -31.65
CA PHE A 120 5.38 13.69 -32.69
C PHE A 120 5.38 15.13 -33.20
N VAL A 121 5.99 16.10 -32.51
CA VAL A 121 6.10 17.49 -32.99
C VAL A 121 7.45 17.67 -33.69
N PRO A 122 7.49 17.96 -35.00
CA PRO A 122 8.74 18.16 -35.72
C PRO A 122 9.49 19.37 -35.16
N LYS A 123 10.77 19.19 -34.83
CA LYS A 123 11.67 20.29 -34.44
C LYS A 123 11.83 21.23 -35.64
N ARG A 124 11.35 22.46 -35.53
CA ARG A 124 11.71 23.54 -36.46
C ARG A 124 13.16 23.94 -36.14
N TYR A 125 14.07 23.59 -37.04
CA TYR A 125 15.45 24.09 -37.06
C TYR A 125 15.48 25.53 -37.58
#